data_AF-A0A655FZD0-F1
#
_entry.id   AF-A0A655FZD0-F1
#
_cell.length_a   1.000
_cell.length_b   1.000
_cell.length_c   1.000
_cell.angle_alpha   90.00
_cell.angle_beta   90.00
_cell.angle_gamma   90.00
#
_symmetry.space_group_name_H-M   'P 1'
#
loop_
_entity.id
_entity.type
_entity.pdbx_description
1 polymer ?
#
loop_
_entity_poly.entity_id
_entity_poly.type
_entity_poly.pdbx_seq_one_letter_code
_entity_poly.pdbx_strand_id
1 'polypeptide(L)' 'MIKAVAPRVACDVIDRAIQVHGAAGVSDDTPLARLYGWHRAMRIFDGPDEVHLRSIARAELSREKSTFAAAVT' A
#
# COMPACT_ATOMS: atom_id res chain seq x y z
N MET A 1 -1.09 -8.01 5.16
CA MET A 1 -1.22 -6.57 5.51
C MET A 1 -0.06 -5.74 4.97
N ILE A 2 1.21 -6.02 5.31
CA ILE A 2 2.37 -5.17 4.95
C ILE A 2 2.46 -4.82 3.45
N LYS A 3 2.30 -5.80 2.56
CA LYS A 3 2.38 -5.64 1.11
C LYS A 3 1.34 -4.65 0.53
N ALA A 4 0.17 -4.52 1.15
CA ALA A 4 -0.86 -3.59 0.70
C ALA A 4 -0.66 -2.16 1.23
N VAL A 5 0.05 -2.00 2.35
CA VAL A 5 0.19 -0.72 3.05
C VAL A 5 1.53 -0.04 2.69
N ALA A 6 2.62 -0.79 2.68
CA ALA A 6 3.96 -0.22 2.51
C ALA A 6 4.13 0.58 1.20
N PRO A 7 3.67 0.10 0.02
CA PRO A 7 3.79 0.87 -1.22
C PRO A 7 2.98 2.17 -1.22
N ARG A 8 1.82 2.20 -0.55
CA ARG A 8 0.98 3.39 -0.43
C ARG A 8 1.68 4.46 0.40
N VAL A 9 2.16 4.08 1.59
CA VAL A 9 2.91 4.98 2.47
C VAL A 9 4.18 5.48 1.79
N ALA A 10 4.88 4.63 1.06
CA ALA A 10 6.05 5.04 0.30
C ALA A 10 5.71 6.09 -0.76
N CYS A 11 4.66 5.88 -1.56
CA CYS A 11 4.17 6.89 -2.51
C CYS A 11 3.84 8.22 -1.82
N ASP A 12 3.13 8.22 -0.69
CA ASP A 12 2.75 9.44 0.03
C ASP A 12 3.96 10.20 0.61
N VAL A 13 5.00 9.48 1.04
CA VAL A 13 6.26 10.10 1.51
C VAL A 13 7.04 10.69 0.34
N ILE A 14 7.17 9.93 -0.76
CA ILE A 14 7.90 10.36 -1.95
C ILE A 14 7.22 11.57 -2.60
N ASP A 15 5.90 11.59 -2.69
CA ASP A 15 5.13 12.70 -3.26
C ASP A 15 5.35 14.00 -2.47
N ARG A 16 5.31 13.93 -1.13
CA ARG A 16 5.67 15.07 -0.28
C ARG A 16 7.11 15.52 -0.49
N ALA A 17 8.06 14.59 -0.71
CA ALA A 17 9.43 14.94 -1.02
C ALA A 17 9.56 15.63 -2.40
N ILE A 18 8.83 15.16 -3.42
CA ILE A 18 8.74 15.80 -4.75
C ILE A 18 8.25 17.23 -4.58
N GLN A 19 7.17 17.44 -3.82
CA GLN A 19 6.60 18.76 -3.60
C GLN A 19 7.60 19.74 -2.95
N VAL A 20 8.40 19.30 -1.98
CA VAL A 20 9.44 20.13 -1.34
C VAL A 20 10.55 20.50 -2.31
N HIS A 21 10.90 19.63 -3.26
CA HIS A 21 11.94 19.89 -4.26
C HIS A 21 11.44 20.70 -5.47
N GLY A 22 10.14 20.95 -5.59
CA GLY A 22 9.55 21.68 -6.72
C GLY A 22 9.83 20.98 -8.06
N ALA A 23 10.21 21.75 -9.08
CA ALA A 23 10.49 21.20 -10.42
C ALA A 23 11.63 20.16 -10.42
N ALA A 24 12.61 20.28 -9.51
CA ALA A 24 13.70 19.30 -9.37
C ALA A 24 13.20 17.94 -8.85
N GLY A 25 12.03 17.90 -8.19
CA GLY A 25 11.42 16.66 -7.72
C GLY A 25 10.87 15.78 -8.85
N VAL A 26 10.59 16.38 -10.02
CA VAL A 26 10.09 15.68 -11.22
C VAL A 26 11.13 15.58 -12.34
N SER A 27 12.32 16.16 -12.16
CA SER A 27 13.43 16.06 -13.11
C SER A 27 14.31 14.82 -12.81
N ASP A 28 15.26 14.55 -13.70
CA ASP A 28 16.28 13.52 -13.51
C ASP A 28 17.41 13.95 -12.54
N ASP A 29 17.36 15.19 -12.01
CA ASP A 29 18.35 15.70 -11.04
C ASP A 29 18.20 15.01 -9.67
N THR A 30 17.03 14.46 -9.38
CA THR A 30 16.75 13.70 -8.16
C THR A 30 16.18 12.32 -8.50
N PRO A 31 16.35 11.31 -7.62
CA PRO A 31 15.78 9.99 -7.88
C PRO A 31 14.26 9.92 -7.65
N LEU A 32 13.61 11.01 -7.24
CA LEU A 32 12.27 11.01 -6.65
C LEU A 32 11.19 10.54 -7.64
N ALA A 33 11.20 11.03 -8.87
CA ALA A 33 10.24 10.62 -9.91
C ALA A 33 10.31 9.11 -10.19
N ARG A 34 11.54 8.57 -10.31
CA ARG A 34 11.76 7.13 -10.51
C ARG A 34 11.30 6.31 -9.32
N LEU A 35 11.58 6.77 -8.10
CA LEU A 35 11.13 6.10 -6.88
C LEU A 35 9.60 6.06 -6.79
N TYR A 36 8.92 7.16 -7.11
CA TYR A 36 7.46 7.22 -7.13
C TYR A 36 6.87 6.22 -8.13
N GLY A 37 7.40 6.19 -9.36
CA GLY A 37 6.99 5.25 -10.40
C GLY A 37 7.14 3.78 -9.97
N TRP A 38 8.28 3.43 -9.38
CA TRP A 38 8.53 2.06 -8.89
C TRP A 38 7.55 1.66 -7.78
N HIS A 39 7.34 2.50 -6.77
CA HIS A 39 6.43 2.20 -5.66
C HIS A 39 4.97 2.14 -6.13
N ARG A 40 4.61 2.96 -7.12
CA ARG A 40 3.30 2.87 -7.78
C ARG A 40 3.12 1.54 -8.51
N ALA A 41 4.18 1.00 -9.13
CA ALA A 41 4.15 -0.32 -9.75
C ALA A 41 4.03 -1.45 -8.71
N MET A 42 4.62 -1.32 -7.51
CA MET A 42 4.54 -2.31 -6.41
C MET A 42 3.10 -2.55 -5.92
N ARG A 43 2.20 -1.61 -6.20
CA ARG A 43 0.75 -1.75 -5.92
C ARG A 43 0.02 -2.62 -6.94
N ILE A 44 0.72 -3.11 -7.97
CA ILE A 44 0.18 -3.95 -9.04
C ILE A 44 0.91 -5.29 -9.07
N PHE A 45 2.24 -5.27 -9.12
CA PHE A 45 3.01 -6.51 -9.20
C PHE A 45 3.00 -7.27 -7.87
N ASP A 46 3.15 -8.60 -7.94
CA ASP A 46 3.06 -9.51 -6.78
C ASP A 46 1.68 -9.46 -6.06
N GLY A 47 0.64 -9.05 -6.81
CA GLY A 47 -0.73 -8.89 -6.33
C GLY A 47 -1.14 -7.42 -6.22
N PRO A 48 -2.19 -7.00 -6.94
CA PRO A 48 -2.80 -5.70 -6.73
C PRO A 48 -3.28 -5.53 -5.28
N ASP A 49 -3.28 -4.30 -4.79
CA ASP A 49 -3.70 -3.99 -3.42
C ASP A 49 -5.06 -4.62 -3.07
N GLU A 50 -6.01 -4.62 -4.02
CA GLU A 50 -7.37 -5.13 -3.88
C GLU A 50 -7.39 -6.64 -3.64
N VAL A 51 -6.47 -7.39 -4.26
CA VAL A 51 -6.34 -8.83 -4.06
C VAL A 51 -5.84 -9.12 -2.65
N HIS A 52 -4.84 -8.37 -2.18
CA HIS A 52 -4.36 -8.52 -0.82
C HIS A 52 -5.43 -8.12 0.22
N LEU A 53 -6.15 -7.02 0.00
CA LEU A 53 -7.24 -6.58 0.88
C LEU A 53 -8.38 -7.60 0.94
N ARG A 54 -8.76 -8.19 -0.19
CA ARG A 54 -9.76 -9.28 -0.22
C ARG A 54 -9.33 -10.49 0.60
N SER A 55 -8.08 -10.92 0.47
CA SER A 55 -7.55 -12.05 1.23
C SER A 55 -7.50 -11.75 2.73
N ILE A 56 -7.11 -10.52 3.12
CA ILE A 56 -7.16 -10.06 4.50
C ILE A 56 -8.61 -10.09 5.03
N ALA A 57 -9.56 -9.51 4.29
CA ALA A 57 -10.97 -9.48 4.71
C ALA A 57 -11.53 -10.89 4.93
N ARG A 58 -11.22 -11.85 4.05
CA ARG A 58 -11.61 -13.26 4.23
C ARG A 58 -11.00 -13.89 5.49
N ALA A 59 -9.73 -13.61 5.76
CA ALA A 59 -9.05 -14.12 6.95
C ALA A 59 -9.68 -13.54 8.23
N GLU A 60 -9.95 -12.23 8.28
CA GLU A 60 -10.57 -11.60 9.45
C GLU A 60 -12.00 -12.08 9.70
N LEU A 61 -12.84 -12.17 8.66
CA LEU A 61 -14.21 -12.70 8.80
C LEU A 61 -14.23 -14.17 9.27
N SER A 62 -13.23 -14.97 8.90
CA SER A 62 -13.11 -16.34 9.40
C SER A 62 -12.74 -16.40 10.88
N ARG A 63 -11.99 -15.42 11.40
CA ARG A 63 -11.64 -15.32 12.83
C ARG A 63 -12.84 -14.89 13.66
N GLU A 64 -13.65 -13.95 13.15
CA GLU A 64 -14.86 -13.48 13.84
C GLU A 64 -15.92 -14.56 14.05
N LYS A 65 -16.09 -15.49 13.10
CA LYS A 65 -17.02 -16.63 13.29
C LYS A 65 -16.74 -17.41 14.57
N SER A 66 -15.48 -17.51 15.01
CA SER A 66 -15.13 -18.17 16.27
C SER A 66 -15.57 -17.39 17.51
N THR A 67 -15.63 -16.06 17.44
CA THR A 67 -15.93 -15.20 18.61
C THR A 67 -17.43 -14.97 18.72
N PHE A 68 -18.12 -14.72 17.61
CA PHE A 68 -19.57 -14.55 17.61
C PHE A 68 -20.30 -15.88 17.88
N ALA A 69 -19.82 -17.01 17.35
CA ALA A 69 -20.38 -18.33 17.67
C ALA A 69 -20.15 -18.71 19.15
N ALA A 70 -19.00 -18.33 19.73
CA ALA A 70 -18.71 -18.56 21.15
C ALA A 70 -19.51 -17.66 22.09
N ALA A 71 -19.99 -16.48 21.63
CA ALA A 71 -20.83 -15.59 22.43
C ALA A 71 -22.33 -15.92 22.34
N VAL A 72 -22.74 -16.75 21.37
CA VAL A 72 -24.13 -17.19 21.13
C VAL A 72 -24.40 -18.59 21.71
N THR A 73 -23.39 -19.25 22.27
CA THR A 73 -23.51 -20.53 23.00
C THR A 73 -23.33 -20.28 24.49
#